data_AF-A0A851NKL5-F1
#
_entry.id   AF-A0A851NKL5-F1
#
_cell.length_a   1.000
_cell.length_b   1.000
_cell.length_c   1.000
_cell.angle_alpha   90.00
_cell.angle_beta   90.00
_cell.angle_gamma   90.00
#
_symmetry.space_group_name_H-M   'P 1'
#
loop_
_entity.id
_entity.type
_entity.pdbx_description
1 polymer ?
#
loop_
_entity_poly.entity_id
_entity_poly.type
_entity_poly.pdbx_seq_one_letter_code
_entity_poly.pdbx_strand_id
1 'polypeptide(L)'
;LGLLLGTLGGAAAGTHSLRYFHTAMTDPGPGMPWFVVVGYVDDEKFVHYDNESRRMEPRTEWMAASMDQHMDQQYWEEQTQMAQGNEAVDRGNLDTVPKRYNESGGEHGRSCSSVGVGWGLHGAGTS
;
A
#
# COMPACT_ATOMS: atom_id res chain seq x y z
N LEU A 1 28.61 -34.94 39.04
CA LEU A 1 28.34 -33.66 38.35
C LEU A 1 28.17 -33.96 36.86
N GLY A 2 26.98 -33.75 36.30
CA GLY A 2 26.68 -33.98 34.88
C GLY A 2 26.40 -32.64 34.17
N LEU A 3 26.86 -32.56 32.92
CA LEU A 3 26.91 -31.40 32.02
C LEU A 3 25.55 -30.82 31.61
N LEU A 4 25.52 -29.53 31.23
CA LEU A 4 24.79 -29.09 30.05
C LEU A 4 25.43 -27.84 29.43
N LEU A 5 26.06 -28.03 28.27
CA LEU A 5 26.44 -26.94 27.36
C LEU A 5 25.14 -26.28 26.87
N GLY A 6 24.89 -25.05 27.27
CA GLY A 6 23.89 -24.20 26.64
C GLY A 6 24.41 -23.73 25.28
N THR A 7 23.87 -24.28 24.20
CA THR A 7 24.04 -23.72 22.86
C THR A 7 23.40 -22.33 22.83
N LEU A 8 24.19 -21.27 22.64
CA LEU A 8 23.66 -19.97 22.24
C LEU A 8 23.07 -20.14 20.83
N GLY A 9 21.76 -20.39 20.76
CA GLY A 9 21.00 -20.23 19.53
C GLY A 9 21.06 -18.76 19.15
N GLY A 10 21.84 -18.45 18.10
CA GLY A 10 21.87 -17.10 17.54
C GLY A 10 20.46 -16.71 17.11
N ALA A 11 19.96 -15.60 17.64
CA ALA A 11 18.74 -15.00 17.14
C ALA A 11 18.99 -14.60 15.69
N ALA A 12 18.32 -15.27 14.74
CA ALA A 12 18.26 -14.77 13.38
C ALA A 12 17.51 -13.44 13.44
N ALA A 13 18.18 -12.32 13.16
CA ALA A 13 17.52 -11.05 12.98
C ALA A 13 16.62 -11.16 11.74
N GLY A 14 15.31 -11.24 11.95
CA GLY A 14 14.34 -11.18 10.86
C GLY A 14 14.41 -9.81 10.19
N THR A 15 14.31 -9.78 8.86
CA THR A 15 14.16 -8.53 8.09
C THR A 15 12.69 -8.14 8.07
N HIS A 16 12.37 -6.94 8.53
CA HIS A 16 11.04 -6.37 8.34
C HIS A 16 10.92 -5.68 6.98
N SER A 17 9.75 -5.72 6.36
CA SER A 17 9.47 -5.05 5.08
C SER A 17 8.25 -4.12 5.17
N LEU A 18 8.29 -3.00 4.45
CA LEU A 18 7.16 -2.10 4.28
C LEU A 18 6.88 -1.97 2.78
N ARG A 19 5.67 -2.31 2.35
CA ARG A 19 5.29 -2.34 0.93
C ARG A 19 3.98 -1.60 0.70
N TYR A 20 3.97 -0.72 -0.30
CA TYR A 20 2.76 -0.08 -0.80
C TYR A 20 2.49 -0.51 -2.23
N PHE A 21 1.25 -0.91 -2.49
CA PHE A 21 0.74 -1.29 -3.80
C PHE A 21 -0.33 -0.31 -4.23
N HIS A 22 -0.12 0.33 -5.37
CA HIS A 22 -1.13 1.16 -6.01
C HIS A 22 -1.75 0.34 -7.13
N THR A 23 -3.06 0.41 -7.30
CA THR A 23 -3.75 -0.26 -8.41
C THR A 23 -4.76 0.71 -8.98
N ALA A 24 -4.61 1.02 -10.26
CA ALA A 24 -5.56 1.78 -11.04
C ALA A 24 -6.18 0.88 -12.12
N MET A 25 -7.47 1.04 -12.42
CA MET A 25 -8.22 0.25 -13.39
C MET A 25 -9.15 1.15 -14.20
N THR A 26 -9.24 0.93 -15.50
CA THR A 26 -10.17 1.64 -16.40
C THR A 26 -11.60 1.15 -16.29
N ASP A 27 -11.79 -0.14 -16.00
CA ASP A 27 -13.10 -0.78 -15.82
C ASP A 27 -13.00 -1.80 -14.67
N PRO A 28 -13.19 -1.36 -13.41
CA PRO A 28 -13.04 -2.22 -12.23
C PRO A 28 -14.24 -3.18 -12.03
N GLY A 29 -15.31 -3.03 -12.81
CA GLY A 29 -16.58 -3.72 -12.60
C GLY A 29 -17.49 -3.03 -11.57
N PRO A 30 -18.73 -3.52 -11.41
CA PRO A 30 -19.74 -2.87 -10.57
C PRO A 30 -19.34 -2.84 -9.09
N GLY A 31 -19.36 -1.65 -8.48
CA GLY A 31 -19.13 -1.46 -7.05
C GLY A 31 -17.69 -1.69 -6.58
N MET A 32 -16.73 -1.75 -7.50
CA MET A 32 -15.31 -1.83 -7.18
C MET A 32 -14.64 -0.47 -7.43
N PRO A 33 -13.81 0.04 -6.51
CA PRO A 33 -13.02 1.24 -6.75
C PRO A 33 -12.10 1.06 -7.95
N TRP A 34 -12.02 2.09 -8.79
CA TRP A 34 -11.12 2.14 -9.93
C TRP A 34 -9.68 2.42 -9.49
N PHE A 35 -9.46 2.96 -8.28
CA PHE A 35 -8.14 3.20 -7.71
C PHE A 35 -8.07 2.82 -6.23
N VAL A 36 -7.02 2.07 -5.87
CA VAL A 36 -6.78 1.55 -4.52
C VAL A 36 -5.30 1.67 -4.17
N VAL A 37 -5.01 2.01 -2.91
CA VAL A 37 -3.67 1.87 -2.31
C VAL A 37 -3.76 0.93 -1.11
N VAL A 38 -2.84 -0.02 -1.02
CA VAL A 38 -2.73 -0.94 0.12
C VAL A 38 -1.31 -0.93 0.66
N GLY A 39 -1.18 -0.74 1.97
CA GLY A 39 0.09 -0.83 2.69
C GLY A 39 0.20 -2.12 3.49
N TYR A 40 1.37 -2.76 3.44
CA TYR A 40 1.75 -3.93 4.23
C TYR A 40 3.01 -3.64 5.05
N VAL A 41 2.98 -4.01 6.34
CA VAL A 41 4.19 -4.24 7.14
C VAL A 41 4.35 -5.75 7.23
N ASP A 42 5.48 -6.26 6.76
CA ASP A 42 5.71 -7.67 6.51
C ASP A 42 4.62 -8.23 5.58
N ASP A 43 3.79 -9.14 6.08
CA ASP A 43 2.65 -9.71 5.36
C ASP A 43 1.30 -9.25 5.92
N GLU A 44 1.30 -8.27 6.83
CA GLU A 44 0.10 -7.72 7.47
C GLU A 44 -0.32 -6.40 6.81
N LYS A 45 -1.54 -6.37 6.25
CA LYS A 45 -2.15 -5.16 5.69
C LYS A 45 -2.48 -4.20 6.83
N PHE A 46 -1.79 -3.06 6.88
CA PHE A 46 -1.97 -2.08 7.96
C PHE A 46 -2.76 -0.83 7.53
N VAL A 47 -2.80 -0.52 6.23
CA VAL A 47 -3.56 0.62 5.69
C VAL A 47 -4.22 0.32 4.35
N HIS A 48 -5.26 1.10 4.05
CA HIS A 48 -6.00 1.05 2.80
C HIS A 48 -6.52 2.42 2.42
N TYR A 49 -6.51 2.71 1.13
CA TYR A 49 -7.21 3.83 0.53
C TYR A 49 -7.95 3.33 -0.71
N ASP A 50 -9.13 3.88 -0.97
CA ASP A 50 -9.79 3.76 -2.27
C ASP A 50 -10.38 5.10 -2.71
N ASN A 51 -10.63 5.22 -4.00
CA ASN A 51 -11.18 6.44 -4.58
C ASN A 51 -12.65 6.71 -4.21
N GLU A 52 -13.34 5.80 -3.51
CA GLU A 52 -14.73 5.99 -3.11
C GLU A 52 -14.80 6.70 -1.76
N SER A 53 -14.11 6.14 -0.76
CA SER A 53 -13.93 6.76 0.57
C SER A 53 -13.03 7.99 0.53
N ARG A 54 -12.05 8.00 -0.39
CA ARG A 54 -11.00 9.02 -0.54
C ARG A 54 -10.29 9.36 0.77
N ARG A 55 -10.13 8.37 1.65
CA ARG A 55 -9.44 8.48 2.95
C ARG A 55 -8.46 7.32 3.11
N MET A 56 -7.31 7.61 3.72
CA MET A 56 -6.42 6.55 4.19
C MET A 56 -6.98 6.02 5.51
N GLU A 57 -7.25 4.72 5.56
CA GLU A 57 -7.88 4.06 6.70
C GLU A 57 -6.93 3.03 7.33
N PRO A 58 -6.87 2.96 8.67
CA PRO A 58 -6.20 1.88 9.38
C PRO A 58 -6.91 0.54 9.12
N ARG A 59 -6.12 -0.53 9.06
CA ARG A 59 -6.62 -1.90 8.87
C ARG A 59 -6.19 -2.86 9.98
N THR A 60 -5.49 -2.33 10.98
CA THR A 60 -5.02 -3.06 12.16
C THR A 60 -5.32 -2.24 13.42
N GLU A 61 -5.45 -2.92 14.56
CA GLU A 61 -5.77 -2.26 15.84
C GLU A 61 -4.70 -1.25 16.25
N TRP A 62 -3.42 -1.57 16.02
CA TRP A 62 -2.31 -0.71 16.37
C TRP A 62 -2.24 0.56 15.52
N MET A 63 -2.68 0.51 14.25
CA MET A 63 -2.85 1.72 13.44
C MET A 63 -4.11 2.49 13.81
N ALA A 64 -5.20 1.81 14.17
CA ALA A 64 -6.41 2.50 14.64
C ALA A 64 -6.12 3.28 15.94
N ALA A 65 -5.35 2.68 16.85
CA ALA A 65 -4.96 3.29 18.11
C ALA A 65 -4.06 4.53 17.95
N SER A 66 -3.32 4.66 16.83
CA SER A 66 -2.59 5.89 16.53
C SER A 66 -3.55 7.00 16.08
N MET A 67 -4.52 6.70 15.21
CA MET A 67 -5.50 7.68 14.74
C MET A 67 -6.29 8.39 15.85
N ASP A 68 -6.61 7.67 16.93
CA ASP A 68 -7.34 8.22 18.09
C ASP A 68 -6.49 9.20 18.93
N GLN A 69 -5.15 9.17 18.78
CA GLN A 69 -4.25 10.08 19.47
C GLN A 69 -4.10 11.37 18.64
N HIS A 70 -4.44 12.51 19.23
CA HIS A 70 -4.44 13.83 18.56
C HIS A 70 -3.14 14.21 17.81
N MET A 71 -1.99 13.61 18.16
CA MET A 71 -0.70 13.86 17.49
C MET A 71 -0.61 13.19 16.11
N ASP A 72 -1.48 12.24 15.80
CA ASP A 72 -1.45 11.46 14.56
C ASP A 72 -2.53 11.87 13.56
N GLN A 73 -3.45 12.77 13.91
CA GLN A 73 -4.48 13.24 12.96
C GLN A 73 -3.85 13.93 11.74
N GLN A 74 -2.81 14.74 11.95
CA GLN A 74 -2.06 15.36 10.86
C GLN A 74 -1.40 14.31 9.96
N TYR A 75 -0.83 13.25 10.54
CA TYR A 75 -0.24 12.15 9.77
C TYR A 75 -1.28 11.49 8.85
N TRP A 76 -2.47 11.16 9.36
CA TRP A 76 -3.54 10.56 8.57
C TRP A 76 -4.07 11.48 7.46
N GLU A 77 -4.14 12.78 7.73
CA GLU A 77 -4.49 13.79 6.73
C GLU A 77 -3.42 13.87 5.63
N GLU A 78 -2.13 13.87 5.98
CA GLU A 78 -1.02 13.86 5.03
C GLU A 78 -1.01 12.58 4.17
N GLN A 79 -1.18 11.41 4.78
CA GLN A 79 -1.27 10.14 4.03
C GLN A 79 -2.47 10.14 3.08
N THR A 80 -3.60 10.70 3.51
CA THR A 80 -4.80 10.84 2.67
C THR A 80 -4.54 11.75 1.48
N GLN A 81 -3.92 12.92 1.70
CA GLN A 81 -3.58 13.86 0.63
C GLN A 81 -2.59 13.26 -0.36
N MET A 82 -1.60 12.50 0.12
CA MET A 82 -0.63 11.81 -0.74
C MET A 82 -1.33 10.77 -1.63
N ALA A 83 -2.22 9.96 -1.06
CA ALA A 83 -2.99 8.98 -1.81
C ALA A 83 -3.91 9.63 -2.86
N GLN A 84 -4.55 10.76 -2.53
CA GLN A 84 -5.33 11.55 -3.49
C GLN A 84 -4.47 12.15 -4.61
N GLY A 85 -3.24 12.53 -4.32
CA GLY A 85 -2.27 12.96 -5.32
C GLY A 85 -1.92 11.84 -6.30
N ASN A 86 -1.66 10.63 -5.77
CA ASN A 86 -1.40 9.44 -6.59
C ASN A 86 -2.63 9.05 -7.43
N GLU A 87 -3.83 9.11 -6.84
CA GLU A 87 -5.10 8.93 -7.55
C GLU A 87 -5.19 9.85 -8.77
N ALA A 88 -4.89 11.16 -8.60
CA ALA A 88 -4.95 12.12 -9.69
C ALA A 88 -3.91 11.85 -10.80
N VAL A 89 -2.69 11.45 -10.42
CA VAL A 89 -1.64 11.06 -11.37
C VAL A 89 -2.05 9.83 -12.17
N ASP A 90 -2.54 8.79 -11.50
CA ASP A 90 -2.97 7.56 -12.15
C ASP A 90 -4.21 7.78 -13.01
N ARG A 91 -5.12 8.70 -12.63
CA ARG A 91 -6.21 9.13 -13.51
C ARG A 91 -5.69 9.68 -14.84
N GLY A 92 -4.75 10.62 -14.78
CA GLY A 92 -4.14 11.19 -15.99
C GLY A 92 -3.40 10.15 -16.83
N ASN A 93 -2.77 9.17 -16.18
CA ASN A 93 -2.15 8.04 -16.86
C ASN A 93 -3.21 7.16 -17.55
N LEU A 94 -4.28 6.79 -16.87
CA LEU A 94 -5.38 6.00 -17.44
C LEU A 94 -6.13 6.73 -18.56
N ASP A 95 -6.10 8.07 -18.61
CA ASP A 95 -6.64 8.84 -19.74
C ASP A 95 -5.67 8.88 -20.94
N THR A 96 -4.37 8.79 -20.66
CA THR A 96 -3.30 8.87 -21.67
C THR A 96 -2.95 7.50 -22.29
N VAL A 97 -2.97 6.44 -21.48
CA VAL A 97 -2.60 5.07 -21.89
C VAL A 97 -3.56 4.45 -22.92
N PRO A 98 -4.87 4.73 -22.95
CA PRO A 98 -5.77 4.31 -24.03
C PRO A 98 -5.35 4.86 -25.40
N LYS A 99 -4.63 5.99 -25.44
CA LYS A 99 -4.07 6.56 -26.67
C LYS A 99 -2.87 5.77 -27.21
N ARG A 100 -2.25 4.90 -26.39
CA ARG A 100 -1.09 4.07 -26.76
C ARG A 100 -1.44 2.63 -27.14
N TYR A 101 -2.60 2.11 -26.72
CA TYR A 101 -3.00 0.71 -26.91
C TYR A 101 -4.18 0.49 -27.87
N ASN A 102 -4.59 1.52 -28.63
CA ASN A 102 -5.60 1.38 -29.67
C ASN A 102 -5.09 0.63 -30.94
N GLU A 103 -4.08 -0.25 -30.81
CA GLU A 103 -3.51 -1.05 -31.90
C GLU A 103 -3.94 -2.53 -31.89
N SER A 104 -4.77 -3.00 -30.95
CA SER A 104 -5.37 -4.33 -31.06
C SER A 104 -6.86 -4.28 -30.76
N GLY A 105 -7.67 -4.31 -31.82
CA GLY A 105 -9.09 -4.63 -31.70
C GLY A 105 -9.24 -6.05 -31.15
N GLY A 106 -9.71 -6.16 -29.91
CA GLY A 106 -10.04 -7.43 -29.28
C GLY A 106 -11.06 -7.19 -28.17
N GLU A 107 -12.19 -7.90 -28.24
CA GLU A 107 -13.37 -7.77 -27.36
C GLU A 107 -13.17 -8.30 -25.93
N HIS A 108 -12.01 -8.08 -25.31
CA HIS A 108 -11.79 -8.39 -23.90
C HIS A 108 -11.33 -7.13 -23.18
N GLY A 109 -12.10 -6.72 -22.17
CA GLY A 109 -12.08 -5.43 -21.52
C GLY A 109 -10.68 -4.86 -21.29
N ARG A 110 -10.50 -3.62 -21.72
CA ARG A 110 -9.30 -2.82 -21.47
C ARG A 110 -9.12 -2.69 -19.96
N SER A 111 -8.29 -3.55 -19.37
CA SER A 111 -7.79 -3.37 -18.01
C SER A 111 -6.33 -2.95 -18.12
N CYS A 112 -6.06 -1.68 -17.84
CA CYS A 112 -4.71 -1.20 -17.66
C CYS A 112 -4.44 -1.11 -16.17
N SER A 113 -3.72 -2.09 -15.61
CA SER A 113 -3.26 -2.05 -14.22
C SER A 113 -1.89 -1.35 -14.15
N SER A 114 -1.81 -0.16 -13.55
CA SER A 114 -0.54 0.36 -13.05
C SER A 114 -0.31 -0.20 -11.65
N VAL A 115 0.80 -0.92 -11.43
CA VAL A 115 1.27 -1.30 -10.09
C VAL A 115 2.46 -0.42 -9.76
N GLY A 116 2.24 0.62 -8.96
CA GLY A 116 3.31 1.42 -8.38
C GLY A 116 3.84 0.75 -7.11
N VAL A 117 5.15 0.52 -7.03
CA VAL A 117 5.82 0.02 -5.82
C VAL A 117 6.34 1.23 -5.04
N GLY A 118 5.79 1.49 -3.86
CA GLY A 118 6.20 2.61 -3.00
C GLY A 118 7.50 2.36 -2.23
N TRP A 119 8.25 3.42 -1.94
CA TRP A 119 9.54 3.40 -1.23
C TRP A 119 9.37 3.02 0.26
N GLY A 120 10.11 2.01 0.72
CA GLY A 120 10.16 1.64 2.15
C GLY A 120 11.16 2.51 2.92
N LEU A 121 10.72 3.08 4.04
CA LEU A 121 11.64 3.61 5.07
C LEU A 121 12.41 2.43 5.68
N HIS A 122 13.72 2.37 5.44
CA HIS A 122 14.58 1.45 6.17
C HIS A 122 14.75 1.99 7.59
N GLY A 123 14.15 1.32 8.58
CA GLY A 123 14.45 1.57 9.98
C GLY A 123 15.91 1.19 10.25
N ALA A 124 16.76 2.19 10.48
CA ALA A 124 18.08 1.95 11.05
C ALA A 124 17.87 1.39 12.46
N GLY A 125 18.06 0.08 12.62
CA GLY A 125 18.12 -0.53 13.94
C GLY A 125 19.32 0.04 14.69
N THR A 126 19.07 0.84 15.72
CA THR A 126 20.09 1.13 16.73
C THR A 126 20.08 -0.02 17.72
N SER A 127 21.12 -0.86 17.66
CA SER A 127 21.56 -1.64 18.82
C SER A 127 22.20 -0.73 19.86
#